data_AF-A0A536VS09-F1
#
_entry.id   AF-A0A536VS09-F1
#
_cell.length_a   1.000
_cell.length_b   1.000
_cell.length_c   1.000
_cell.angle_alpha   90.00
_cell.angle_beta   90.00
_cell.angle_gamma   90.00
#
_symmetry.space_group_name_H-M   'P 1'
#
loop_
_entity.id
_entity.type
_entity.pdbx_description
1 polymer ?
#
loop_
_entity_poly.entity_id
_entity_poly.type
_entity_poly.pdbx_seq_one_letter_code
_entity_poly.pdbx_strand_id
1 'polypeptide(L)'
;MTGGFEQAAVHFLHSYGYLALFVLLALETSMILHFIPSEVIVTVAAATLATDTTQLVLVIAVSTLGATAGSLMLYAFARYGGRRFLDRHPRFFGLNAKRRARLESWFQRPAGESLVFF
;
A
#
# COMPACT_ATOMS: atom_id res chain seq x y z
N MET A 1 -10.97 -23.34 4.91
CA MET A 1 -11.00 -23.07 3.46
C MET A 1 -10.05 -21.90 3.21
N THR A 2 -8.73 -22.14 3.23
CA THR A 2 -7.76 -21.10 2.88
C THR A 2 -7.89 -20.85 1.37
N GLY A 3 -8.07 -19.59 0.98
CA GLY A 3 -8.32 -19.24 -0.42
C GLY A 3 -7.12 -19.66 -1.27
N GLY A 4 -7.35 -20.21 -2.46
CA GLY A 4 -6.25 -20.68 -3.34
C GLY A 4 -5.18 -19.62 -3.63
N PHE A 5 -5.51 -18.33 -3.44
CA PHE A 5 -4.58 -17.21 -3.55
C PHE A 5 -3.49 -17.19 -2.48
N GLU A 6 -3.81 -17.55 -1.23
CA GLU A 6 -2.83 -17.60 -0.14
C GLU A 6 -1.79 -18.70 -0.40
N GLN A 7 -2.26 -19.87 -0.85
CA GLN A 7 -1.38 -20.99 -1.21
C GLN A 7 -0.47 -20.63 -2.39
N ALA A 8 -0.99 -19.92 -3.39
CA ALA A 8 -0.20 -19.44 -4.52
C ALA A 8 0.87 -18.42 -4.08
N ALA A 9 0.54 -17.49 -3.19
CA ALA A 9 1.49 -16.51 -2.66
C ALA A 9 2.61 -17.18 -1.85
N VAL A 10 2.27 -18.15 -1.00
CA VAL A 10 3.24 -18.93 -0.22
C VAL A 10 4.13 -19.76 -1.15
N HIS A 11 3.56 -20.42 -2.16
CA HIS A 11 4.34 -21.17 -3.14
C HIS A 11 5.30 -20.27 -3.94
N PHE A 12 4.85 -19.06 -4.30
CA PHE A 12 5.68 -18.07 -4.97
C PHE A 12 6.83 -17.59 -4.07
N LEU A 13 6.55 -17.36 -2.80
CA LEU A 13 7.54 -17.01 -1.78
C LEU A 13 8.60 -18.11 -1.64
N HIS A 14 8.20 -19.39 -1.59
CA HIS A 14 9.13 -20.51 -1.53
C HIS A 14 9.97 -20.65 -2.81
N SER A 15 9.44 -20.27 -3.96
CA SER A 15 10.13 -20.41 -5.26
C SER A 15 11.14 -19.29 -5.52
N TYR A 16 10.83 -18.06 -5.12
CA TYR A 16 11.62 -16.86 -5.47
C TYR A 16 12.16 -16.09 -4.26
N GLY A 17 11.84 -16.50 -3.02
CA GLY A 17 12.37 -15.94 -1.78
C GLY A 17 12.14 -14.44 -1.64
N TYR A 18 13.25 -13.69 -1.46
CA TYR A 18 13.23 -12.24 -1.29
C TYR A 18 12.59 -11.48 -2.46
N LEU A 19 12.75 -11.97 -3.69
CA LEU A 19 12.15 -11.31 -4.86
C LEU A 19 10.61 -11.44 -4.83
N ALA A 20 10.09 -12.60 -4.42
CA ALA A 20 8.67 -12.78 -4.21
C ALA A 20 8.14 -11.88 -3.10
N LEU A 21 8.86 -11.77 -1.97
CA LEU A 21 8.50 -10.88 -0.87
C LEU A 21 8.36 -9.43 -1.35
N PHE A 22 9.35 -8.94 -2.11
CA PHE A 22 9.32 -7.59 -2.68
C PHE A 22 8.08 -7.36 -3.56
N VAL A 23 7.83 -8.27 -4.50
CA VAL A 23 6.73 -8.12 -5.46
C VAL A 23 5.37 -8.23 -4.77
N LEU A 24 5.20 -9.19 -3.86
CA LEU A 24 3.96 -9.36 -3.12
C LEU A 24 3.62 -8.12 -2.30
N LEU A 25 4.59 -7.55 -1.57
CA LEU A 25 4.39 -6.32 -0.81
C LEU A 25 4.16 -5.11 -1.71
N ALA A 26 4.93 -4.97 -2.79
CA ALA A 26 4.74 -3.87 -3.72
C ALA A 26 3.33 -3.87 -4.33
N LEU A 27 2.79 -5.04 -4.69
CA LEU A 27 1.45 -5.19 -5.26
C LEU A 27 0.34 -5.02 -4.21
N GLU A 28 0.53 -5.56 -3.01
CA GLU A 28 -0.38 -5.40 -1.88
C GLU A 28 -0.50 -3.91 -1.52
N THR A 29 0.63 -3.23 -1.33
CA THR A 29 0.66 -1.80 -0.96
C THR A 29 0.23 -0.89 -2.12
N SER A 30 0.33 -1.35 -3.38
CA SER A 30 -0.24 -0.66 -4.54
C SER A 30 -1.77 -0.75 -4.63
N MET A 31 -2.45 -1.40 -3.67
CA MET A 31 -3.88 -1.74 -3.70
C MET A 31 -4.30 -2.66 -4.86
N ILE A 32 -3.35 -3.28 -5.55
CA ILE A 32 -3.63 -4.22 -6.66
C ILE A 32 -4.02 -5.59 -6.07
N LEU A 33 -3.39 -6.00 -4.97
CA LEU A 33 -3.61 -7.27 -4.30
C LEU A 33 -3.94 -7.08 -2.81
N HIS A 34 -5.07 -6.42 -2.51
CA HIS A 34 -5.51 -6.19 -1.13
C HIS A 34 -6.11 -7.44 -0.43
N PHE A 35 -6.09 -8.60 -1.10
CA PHE A 35 -6.70 -9.82 -0.56
C PHE A 35 -5.91 -10.48 0.58
N ILE A 36 -4.63 -10.12 0.77
CA ILE A 36 -3.76 -10.70 1.79
C ILE A 36 -3.23 -9.59 2.69
N PRO A 37 -3.44 -9.65 4.02
CA PRO A 37 -2.86 -8.67 4.93
C PRO A 37 -1.33 -8.76 4.93
N SER A 38 -0.66 -7.61 4.89
CA SER A 38 0.80 -7.51 4.85
C SER A 38 1.50 -8.19 6.05
N GLU A 39 0.84 -8.24 7.21
CA GLU A 39 1.29 -8.95 8.40
C GLU A 39 1.54 -10.43 8.13
N VAL A 40 0.68 -11.10 7.36
CA VAL A 40 0.83 -12.52 7.03
C VAL A 40 2.01 -12.73 6.10
N ILE A 41 2.16 -11.88 5.08
CA ILE A 41 3.25 -11.98 4.09
C ILE A 41 4.61 -11.85 4.79
N VAL A 42 4.78 -10.81 5.61
CA VAL A 42 6.05 -10.56 6.32
C VAL A 42 6.31 -11.64 7.37
N THR A 43 5.28 -12.09 8.10
CA THR A 43 5.45 -13.15 9.11
C THR A 43 5.87 -14.48 8.48
N VAL A 44 5.23 -14.88 7.38
CA VAL A 44 5.59 -16.10 6.65
C VAL A 44 6.99 -15.96 6.03
N ALA A 45 7.33 -14.79 5.49
CA ALA A 45 8.67 -14.53 4.96
C ALA A 45 9.75 -14.56 6.04
N ALA A 46 9.51 -13.96 7.21
CA ALA A 46 10.43 -14.05 8.33
C ALA A 46 10.59 -15.51 8.79
N ALA A 47 9.49 -16.26 8.94
CA ALA A 47 9.54 -17.65 9.37
C ALA A 47 10.27 -18.59 8.38
N THR A 48 10.23 -18.28 7.08
CA THR A 48 10.79 -19.14 6.03
C THR A 48 12.18 -18.72 5.56
N LEU A 49 12.47 -17.42 5.56
CA LEU A 49 13.70 -16.85 5.00
C LEU A 49 14.68 -16.37 6.08
N ALA A 50 14.25 -16.07 7.31
CA ALA A 50 15.14 -15.52 8.34
C ALA A 50 15.76 -16.63 9.21
N THR A 51 16.77 -17.31 8.68
CA THR A 51 17.50 -18.37 9.42
C THR A 51 18.54 -17.79 10.40
N ASP A 52 19.03 -16.59 10.11
CA ASP A 52 19.99 -15.84 10.93
C ASP A 52 19.64 -14.35 10.97
N THR A 53 20.37 -13.58 11.79
CA THR A 53 20.15 -12.14 11.94
C THR A 53 20.36 -11.35 10.64
N THR A 54 21.27 -11.78 9.78
CA THR A 54 21.55 -11.13 8.48
C THR A 54 20.37 -11.31 7.54
N GLN A 55 19.82 -12.52 7.47
CA GLN A 55 18.65 -12.84 6.67
C GLN A 55 17.40 -12.11 7.20
N LEU A 56 17.26 -11.97 8.52
CA LEU A 56 16.20 -11.15 9.10
C LEU A 56 16.30 -9.68 8.66
N VAL A 57 17.51 -9.10 8.70
CA VAL A 57 17.76 -7.73 8.21
C VAL A 57 17.42 -7.62 6.72
N LEU A 58 17.74 -8.63 5.92
CA LEU A 58 17.36 -8.66 4.50
C LEU A 58 15.84 -8.72 4.31
N VAL A 59 15.13 -9.56 5.06
CA VAL A 59 13.65 -9.61 5.03
C VAL A 59 13.06 -8.23 5.34
N ILE A 60 13.57 -7.56 6.38
CA ILE A 60 13.12 -6.21 6.77
C ILE A 60 13.41 -5.22 5.63
N ALA A 61 14.65 -5.16 5.15
CA ALA A 61 15.05 -4.22 4.11
C ALA A 61 14.23 -4.40 2.82
N VAL A 62 14.07 -5.65 2.37
CA VAL A 62 13.28 -5.99 1.18
C VAL A 62 11.81 -5.66 1.39
N SER A 63 11.26 -5.91 2.57
CA SER A 63 9.88 -5.57 2.90
C SER A 63 9.64 -4.06 2.85
N THR A 64 10.54 -3.28 3.45
CA THR A 64 10.49 -1.81 3.43
C THR A 64 10.58 -1.28 1.99
N LEU A 65 11.48 -1.82 1.18
CA LEU A 65 11.62 -1.43 -0.22
C LEU A 65 10.36 -1.77 -1.03
N GLY A 66 9.79 -2.96 -0.84
CA GLY A 66 8.55 -3.39 -1.50
C GLY A 66 7.38 -2.48 -1.15
N ALA A 67 7.15 -2.22 0.14
CA ALA A 67 6.09 -1.33 0.59
C ALA A 67 6.28 0.12 0.09
N THR A 68 7.53 0.62 0.09
CA THR A 68 7.84 1.96 -0.43
C THR A 68 7.57 2.05 -1.93
N ALA A 69 8.00 1.04 -2.70
CA ALA A 69 7.74 0.97 -4.13
C ALA A 69 6.24 0.88 -4.43
N GLY A 70 5.49 0.08 -3.67
CA GLY A 70 4.04 -0.03 -3.80
C GLY A 70 3.32 1.27 -3.48
N SER A 71 3.75 1.96 -2.42
CA SER A 71 3.22 3.29 -2.06
C SER A 71 3.50 4.33 -3.14
N LEU A 72 4.70 4.29 -3.73
CA LEU A 72 5.08 5.19 -4.82
C LEU A 72 4.28 4.90 -6.10
N MET A 73 4.05 3.62 -6.41
CA MET A 73 3.18 3.21 -7.51
C MET A 73 1.76 3.70 -7.29
N LEU A 74 1.19 3.48 -6.10
CA LEU A 74 -0.15 3.98 -5.75
C LEU A 74 -0.22 5.51 -5.84
N TYR A 75 0.80 6.21 -5.34
CA TYR A 75 0.90 7.66 -5.45
C TYR A 75 0.95 8.11 -6.91
N ALA A 76 1.74 7.45 -7.76
CA ALA A 76 1.80 7.76 -9.18
C ALA A 76 0.44 7.51 -9.85
N PHE A 77 -0.20 6.37 -9.59
CA PHE A 77 -1.55 6.08 -10.09
C PHE A 77 -2.57 7.13 -9.63
N ALA A 78 -2.54 7.52 -8.36
CA ALA A 78 -3.42 8.56 -7.82
C ALA A 78 -3.09 9.94 -8.41
N ARG A 79 -1.82 10.25 -8.66
CA ARG A 79 -1.38 11.55 -9.18
C ARG A 79 -1.71 11.72 -10.67
N TYR A 80 -1.43 10.71 -11.48
CA TYR A 80 -1.63 10.74 -12.93
C TYR A 80 -3.05 10.31 -13.34
N GLY A 81 -3.63 9.32 -12.66
CA GLY A 81 -4.99 8.84 -12.89
C GLY A 81 -6.04 9.67 -12.16
N GLY A 82 -5.76 10.11 -10.93
CA GLY A 82 -6.75 10.74 -10.05
C GLY A 82 -7.37 11.99 -10.65
N ARG A 83 -6.62 12.90 -11.28
CA ARG A 83 -7.21 14.14 -11.83
C ARG A 83 -8.24 13.86 -12.94
N ARG A 84 -7.96 12.89 -13.84
CA ARG A 84 -8.91 12.48 -14.89
C ARG A 84 -10.04 11.58 -14.36
N PHE A 85 -9.81 10.80 -13.31
CA PHE A 85 -10.82 9.93 -12.69
C PHE A 85 -11.80 10.72 -11.80
N LEU A 86 -11.30 11.72 -11.06
CA LEU A 86 -12.09 12.66 -10.26
C LEU A 86 -13.02 13.51 -11.13
N ASP A 87 -12.59 13.89 -12.32
CA ASP A 87 -13.42 14.66 -13.26
C ASP A 87 -14.47 13.78 -13.97
N ARG A 88 -14.18 12.49 -14.18
CA ARG A 88 -15.11 11.56 -14.87
C ARG A 88 -16.13 10.88 -13.96
N HIS A 89 -15.82 10.63 -12.67
CA HIS A 89 -16.72 9.94 -11.74
C HIS A 89 -16.91 10.68 -10.40
N PRO A 90 -17.54 11.88 -10.43
CA PRO A 90 -17.80 12.68 -9.22
C PRO A 90 -18.76 12.01 -8.22
N ARG A 91 -19.54 11.02 -8.65
CA ARG A 91 -20.48 10.27 -7.80
C ARG A 91 -19.82 9.23 -6.89
N PHE A 92 -18.66 8.68 -7.27
CA PHE A 92 -17.98 7.64 -6.48
C PHE A 92 -17.16 8.20 -5.31
N PHE A 93 -16.60 9.40 -5.46
CA PHE A 93 -15.73 9.99 -4.44
C PHE A 93 -16.44 10.87 -3.41
N GLY A 94 -17.75 11.13 -3.54
CA GLY A 94 -18.49 11.96 -2.58
C GLY A 94 -17.97 13.41 -2.42
N LEU A 95 -16.97 13.80 -3.21
CA LEU A 95 -16.34 15.13 -3.23
C LEU A 95 -17.16 16.07 -4.10
N ASN A 96 -18.38 16.31 -3.63
CA ASN A 96 -19.25 17.34 -4.15
C ASN A 96 -18.47 18.67 -4.18
N ALA A 97 -18.55 19.45 -5.26
CA ALA A 97 -17.73 20.66 -5.45
C ALA A 97 -17.81 21.64 -4.25
N LYS A 98 -18.95 21.67 -3.55
CA LYS A 98 -19.16 22.39 -2.29
C LYS A 98 -18.25 21.95 -1.12
N ARG A 99 -17.93 20.66 -0.98
CA ARG A 99 -17.00 20.16 0.07
C ARG A 99 -15.56 20.55 -0.24
N ARG A 100 -15.15 20.57 -1.52
CA ARG A 100 -13.82 21.06 -1.93
C ARG A 100 -13.66 22.54 -1.62
N ALA A 101 -14.63 23.37 -1.98
CA ALA A 101 -14.62 24.80 -1.64
C ALA A 101 -14.69 25.04 -0.11
N ARG A 102 -15.43 24.20 0.63
CA ARG A 102 -15.46 24.27 2.09
C ARG A 102 -14.10 23.88 2.69
N LEU A 103 -13.46 22.80 2.25
CA LEU A 103 -12.12 22.44 2.72
C LEU A 103 -11.09 23.53 2.40
N GLU A 104 -11.08 24.06 1.18
CA GLU A 104 -10.17 25.13 0.79
C GLU A 104 -10.37 26.40 1.63
N SER A 105 -11.62 26.84 1.82
CA SER A 105 -11.92 28.00 2.68
C SER A 105 -11.67 27.76 4.17
N TRP A 106 -11.59 26.51 4.63
CA TRP A 106 -11.20 26.15 5.99
C TRP A 106 -9.68 26.10 6.16
N PHE A 107 -8.94 25.61 5.16
CA PHE A 107 -7.47 25.62 5.14
C PHE A 107 -6.88 27.03 4.97
N GLN A 108 -7.59 27.94 4.28
CA GLN A 108 -7.18 29.34 4.16
C GLN A 108 -7.47 30.19 5.42
N ARG A 109 -8.12 29.61 6.45
CA ARG A 109 -8.27 30.28 7.74
C ARG A 109 -7.06 29.95 8.61
N PRO A 110 -6.48 30.93 9.33
CA PRO A 110 -5.37 30.70 10.27
C PRO A 110 -5.64 29.64 11.36
N ALA A 111 -6.92 29.26 11.57
CA ALA A 111 -7.33 28.21 12.50
C ALA A 111 -7.25 26.77 11.91
N GLY A 112 -6.96 26.62 10.60
CA GLY A 112 -6.85 25.31 9.94
C GLY A 112 -5.59 24.52 10.33
N GLU A 113 -4.59 25.18 10.88
CA GLU A 113 -3.35 24.55 11.37
C GLU A 113 -3.58 23.70 12.63
N SER A 114 -4.65 23.95 13.40
CA SER A 114 -4.90 23.25 14.67
C SER A 114 -5.60 21.89 14.54
N LEU A 115 -6.06 21.51 13.35
CA LEU A 115 -6.78 20.24 13.11
C LEU A 115 -5.88 19.11 12.60
N VAL A 116 -4.60 19.39 12.32
CA VAL A 116 -3.62 18.39 11.86
C VAL A 116 -2.96 17.65 13.04
N PHE A 117 -3.19 18.09 14.27
CA PHE A 117 -2.69 17.47 15.49
C PHE A 117 -3.83 17.19 16.48
N PHE A 118 -4.70 16.24 16.17
CA PHE A 118 -5.45 15.47 17.17
C PHE A 118 -5.68 14.05 16.68
#